data_AF-A0A3D4UZT5-F1
#
_entry.id   AF-A0A3D4UZT5-F1
#
_cell.length_a   1.000
_cell.length_b   1.000
_cell.length_c   1.000
_cell.angle_alpha   90.00
_cell.angle_beta   90.00
_cell.angle_gamma   90.00
#
_symmetry.space_group_name_H-M   'P 1'
#
loop_
_entity.id
_entity.type
_entity.pdbx_description
1 polymer ?
#
loop_
_entity_poly.entity_id
_entity_poly.type
_entity_poly.pdbx_seq_one_letter_code
_entity_poly.pdbx_strand_id
1 'polypeptide(L)'
;MMVIRKELAYLLLIFGAFYVGCESLSPVDVNDDYPVFIKRLEMNELRVLNDVYHQMNKGLICSTLNEYGLTGFSRVLFPNDINPCLNREIEKQELIYDDDFLNLVKLKLFENAAFTGTREIESLTLAEITSLDGCTICEGPDINNVPLQWKFTFEPQQVNGIIVSGTEVVVCLDSNGINRIWGNWYPVVDPGFIEFGSSEAKKSVVGMKVRYANETNQIFEQEITEDHIFEAPELMYVAVNVDAGLEIHKVWILKVLQHNTSQIRWNIFFSTITGEVLEVKLL
;
A
#
# COMPACT_ATOMS: atom_id res chain seq x y z
N MET A 1 -29.99 -56.11 -40.23
CA MET A 1 -29.40 -56.19 -38.89
C MET A 1 -27.92 -55.85 -39.03
N MET A 2 -27.55 -54.60 -38.72
CA MET A 2 -26.24 -54.04 -39.07
C MET A 2 -25.32 -54.16 -37.85
N VAL A 3 -24.36 -55.08 -37.90
CA VAL A 3 -23.40 -55.31 -36.82
C VAL A 3 -22.30 -54.27 -36.94
N ILE A 4 -22.43 -53.17 -36.19
CA ILE A 4 -21.35 -52.19 -36.03
C ILE A 4 -20.23 -52.90 -35.27
N ARG A 5 -19.08 -53.09 -35.93
CA ARG A 5 -17.89 -53.68 -35.32
C ARG A 5 -17.46 -52.82 -34.14
N LYS A 6 -17.22 -53.45 -32.97
CA LYS A 6 -16.82 -52.77 -31.73
C LYS A 6 -15.61 -51.83 -31.92
N GLU A 7 -14.72 -52.14 -32.86
CA GLU A 7 -13.56 -51.32 -33.21
C GLU A 7 -13.92 -49.95 -33.80
N LEU A 8 -15.03 -49.83 -34.54
CA LEU A 8 -15.51 -48.55 -35.07
C LEU A 8 -16.16 -47.67 -33.99
N ALA A 9 -16.75 -48.28 -32.96
CA ALA A 9 -17.32 -47.55 -31.83
C ALA A 9 -16.23 -46.92 -30.95
N TYR A 10 -15.07 -47.57 -30.79
CA TYR A 10 -13.95 -47.02 -30.04
C TYR A 10 -13.27 -45.84 -30.77
N LEU A 11 -13.18 -45.87 -32.11
CA LEU A 11 -12.64 -44.75 -32.90
C LEU A 11 -13.52 -43.50 -32.86
N LEU A 12 -14.85 -43.67 -32.84
CA LEU A 12 -15.81 -42.56 -32.68
C LEU A 12 -15.80 -41.96 -31.26
N LEU A 13 -15.55 -42.77 -30.23
CA LEU A 13 -15.39 -42.29 -28.85
C LEU A 13 -14.10 -41.49 -28.64
N ILE A 14 -13.00 -41.88 -29.29
CA ILE A 14 -11.72 -41.14 -29.21
C ILE A 14 -11.82 -39.82 -29.99
N PHE A 15 -12.44 -39.79 -31.18
CA PHE A 15 -12.64 -38.55 -31.93
C PHE A 15 -13.66 -37.59 -31.29
N GLY A 16 -14.65 -38.11 -30.55
CA GLY A 16 -15.57 -37.29 -29.76
C GLY A 16 -14.91 -36.60 -28.56
N ALA A 17 -13.87 -37.21 -27.98
CA ALA A 17 -13.12 -36.65 -26.85
C ALA A 17 -12.16 -35.52 -27.24
N PHE A 18 -11.81 -35.38 -28.53
CA PHE A 18 -11.02 -34.25 -29.04
C PHE A 18 -11.86 -33.02 -29.43
N TYR A 19 -13.19 -33.12 -29.41
CA TYR A 19 -14.10 -32.02 -29.75
C TYR A 19 -14.76 -31.35 -28.54
N VAL A 20 -14.50 -31.83 -27.31
CA VAL A 20 -14.95 -31.18 -26.08
C VAL A 20 -13.73 -30.57 -25.41
N GLY A 21 -13.56 -29.26 -25.58
CA GLY A 21 -12.61 -28.47 -24.78
C GLY A 21 -11.39 -27.94 -25.51
N CYS A 22 -11.52 -27.48 -26.75
CA CYS A 22 -10.77 -26.29 -27.17
C CYS A 22 -11.75 -25.12 -27.05
N GLU A 23 -12.16 -24.81 -25.81
CA GLU A 23 -12.58 -23.46 -25.52
C GLU A 23 -11.35 -22.61 -25.79
N SER A 24 -11.40 -21.90 -26.91
CA SER A 24 -10.63 -20.69 -27.12
C SER A 24 -10.67 -19.93 -25.80
N LEU A 25 -9.56 -19.94 -25.05
CA LEU A 25 -9.28 -18.94 -24.04
C LEU A 25 -9.36 -17.63 -24.80
N SER A 26 -10.55 -17.05 -24.74
CA SER A 26 -10.80 -15.69 -25.18
C SER A 26 -9.77 -14.84 -24.41
N PRO A 27 -9.21 -13.77 -25.01
CA PRO A 27 -8.37 -12.89 -24.23
C PRO A 27 -9.17 -12.53 -22.99
N VAL A 28 -8.62 -12.83 -21.81
CA VAL A 28 -9.23 -12.51 -20.54
C VAL A 28 -9.61 -11.04 -20.65
N ASP A 29 -10.91 -10.72 -20.57
CA ASP A 29 -11.40 -9.35 -20.69
C ASP A 29 -10.57 -8.52 -19.72
N VAL A 30 -9.74 -7.63 -20.27
CA VAL A 30 -9.01 -6.65 -19.49
C VAL A 30 -10.09 -5.91 -18.70
N ASN A 31 -9.97 -5.90 -17.38
CA ASN A 31 -10.89 -5.11 -16.59
C ASN A 31 -10.64 -3.64 -16.98
N ASP A 32 -11.58 -3.03 -17.71
CA ASP A 32 -11.46 -1.67 -18.24
C ASP A 32 -11.23 -0.61 -17.12
N ASP A 33 -11.51 -0.98 -15.87
CA ASP A 33 -11.28 -0.13 -14.69
C ASP A 33 -9.84 -0.23 -14.13
N TYR A 34 -8.93 -0.96 -14.79
CA TYR A 34 -7.52 -1.11 -14.43
C TYR A 34 -6.57 -0.37 -15.41
N PRO A 35 -5.52 0.33 -14.92
CA PRO A 35 -5.20 0.59 -13.52
C PRO A 35 -6.22 1.55 -12.88
N VAL A 36 -6.41 1.42 -11.56
CA VAL A 36 -7.30 2.35 -10.86
C VAL A 36 -6.63 3.72 -10.80
N PHE A 37 -7.30 4.74 -11.34
CA PHE A 37 -6.82 6.12 -11.31
C PHE A 37 -7.49 6.94 -10.20
N ILE A 38 -6.69 7.58 -9.35
CA ILE A 38 -7.13 8.50 -8.30
C ILE A 38 -6.67 9.90 -8.66
N LYS A 39 -7.63 10.74 -9.04
CA LYS A 39 -7.35 12.13 -9.44
C LYS A 39 -6.85 12.95 -8.25
N ARG A 40 -5.82 13.77 -8.47
CA ARG A 40 -5.41 14.78 -7.50
C ARG A 40 -6.51 15.84 -7.33
N LEU A 41 -6.82 16.19 -6.09
CA LEU A 41 -7.79 17.23 -5.77
C LEU A 41 -7.20 18.62 -5.97
N GLU A 42 -8.04 19.55 -6.44
CA GLU A 42 -7.66 20.95 -6.44
C GLU A 42 -7.60 21.49 -5.01
N MET A 43 -6.77 22.50 -4.77
CA MET A 43 -6.53 23.05 -3.43
C MET A 43 -7.83 23.45 -2.70
N ASN A 44 -8.76 24.07 -3.43
CA ASN A 44 -10.04 24.49 -2.84
C ASN A 44 -10.92 23.28 -2.45
N GLU A 45 -10.92 22.23 -3.26
CA GLU A 45 -11.66 21.00 -2.98
C GLU A 45 -11.07 20.30 -1.75
N LEU A 46 -9.74 20.20 -1.69
CA LEU A 46 -9.02 19.59 -0.58
C LEU A 46 -9.29 20.31 0.74
N ARG A 47 -9.30 21.66 0.74
CA ARG A 47 -9.60 22.45 1.95
C ARG A 47 -11.01 22.20 2.46
N VAL A 48 -12.00 22.23 1.57
CA VAL A 48 -13.40 21.94 1.92
C VAL A 48 -13.54 20.51 2.47
N LEU A 49 -12.90 19.54 1.81
CA LEU A 49 -12.96 18.15 2.26
C LEU A 49 -12.27 17.94 3.62
N ASN A 50 -11.16 18.63 3.86
CA ASN A 50 -10.46 18.59 5.14
C ASN A 50 -11.30 19.24 6.27
N ASP A 51 -12.02 20.32 6.00
CA ASP A 51 -12.97 20.91 6.97
C ASP A 51 -14.10 19.93 7.31
N VAL A 52 -14.65 19.22 6.31
CA VAL A 52 -15.65 18.16 6.52
C VAL A 52 -15.08 17.04 7.40
N TYR A 53 -13.86 16.58 7.10
CA TYR A 53 -13.17 15.57 7.90
C TYR A 53 -13.01 15.99 9.36
N HIS A 54 -12.57 17.22 9.63
CA HIS A 54 -12.43 17.70 11.02
C HIS A 54 -13.79 17.90 11.70
N GLN A 55 -14.81 18.40 10.99
CA GLN A 55 -16.16 18.54 11.54
C GLN A 55 -16.76 17.19 11.93
N MET A 56 -16.64 16.18 11.06
CA MET A 56 -17.09 14.82 11.34
C MET A 56 -16.42 14.24 12.59
N ASN A 57 -15.13 14.54 12.77
CA ASN A 57 -14.36 14.12 13.93
C ASN A 57 -14.39 15.11 15.10
N LYS A 58 -15.29 16.11 15.07
CA LYS A 58 -15.46 17.13 16.13
C LYS A 58 -14.16 17.86 16.52
N GLY A 59 -13.21 17.97 15.59
CA GLY A 59 -11.88 18.53 15.84
C GLY A 59 -10.98 17.69 16.75
N LEU A 60 -11.37 16.46 17.11
CA LEU A 60 -10.58 15.59 17.98
C LEU A 60 -9.41 14.94 17.25
N ILE A 61 -9.57 14.67 15.95
CA ILE A 61 -8.50 14.12 15.13
C ILE A 61 -7.74 15.26 14.45
N CYS A 62 -6.44 15.31 14.73
CA CYS A 62 -5.55 16.36 14.23
C CYS A 62 -4.80 15.95 12.96
N SER A 63 -4.89 14.71 12.46
CA SER A 63 -4.37 14.41 11.12
C SER A 63 -5.15 15.14 10.02
N THR A 64 -4.65 15.12 8.78
CA THR A 64 -5.31 15.78 7.64
C THR A 64 -5.40 14.85 6.45
N LEU A 65 -6.00 15.37 5.38
CA LEU A 65 -6.09 14.68 4.10
C LEU A 65 -4.93 15.06 3.18
N ASN A 66 -4.31 14.05 2.55
CA ASN A 66 -3.33 14.23 1.48
C ASN A 66 -4.00 14.82 0.22
N GLU A 67 -3.22 15.07 -0.83
CA GLU A 67 -3.68 15.64 -2.10
C GLU A 67 -4.72 14.80 -2.86
N TYR A 68 -5.04 13.60 -2.37
CA TYR A 68 -6.06 12.69 -2.91
C TYR A 68 -7.30 12.59 -2.01
N GLY A 69 -7.36 13.36 -0.91
CA GLY A 69 -8.48 13.33 0.02
C GLY A 69 -8.45 12.16 1.02
N LEU A 70 -7.30 11.50 1.17
CA LEU A 70 -7.14 10.34 2.04
C LEU A 70 -6.32 10.68 3.30
N THR A 71 -6.56 9.98 4.41
CA THR A 71 -5.86 10.24 5.67
C THR A 71 -4.35 10.05 5.54
N GLY A 72 -3.56 11.06 5.87
CA GLY A 72 -2.11 11.02 5.73
C GLY A 72 -1.42 12.29 6.22
N PHE A 73 -0.11 12.36 6.03
CA PHE A 73 0.64 13.58 6.29
C PHE A 73 0.58 14.50 5.07
N SER A 74 -0.28 15.52 5.12
CA SER A 74 -0.45 16.48 4.04
C SER A 74 0.60 17.58 4.12
N ARG A 75 1.63 17.50 3.27
CA ARG A 75 2.57 18.63 3.07
C ARG A 75 1.91 19.83 2.39
N VAL A 76 0.80 19.58 1.72
CA VAL A 76 0.04 20.58 0.96
C VAL A 76 -0.76 21.48 1.91
N LEU A 77 -1.38 20.90 2.95
CA LEU A 77 -2.12 21.65 3.97
C LEU A 77 -1.21 22.19 5.09
N PHE A 78 -0.01 21.62 5.27
CA PHE A 78 0.99 22.09 6.24
C PHE A 78 2.30 22.49 5.56
N PRO A 79 2.42 23.75 5.15
CA PRO A 79 3.73 24.27 4.73
C PRO A 79 4.74 24.09 5.88
N ASN A 80 5.92 23.55 5.55
CA ASN A 80 7.03 23.25 6.45
C ASN A 80 6.83 22.04 7.38
N ASP A 81 5.95 21.09 7.04
CA ASP A 81 5.78 19.83 7.78
C ASP A 81 5.42 20.02 9.28
N ILE A 82 4.77 21.13 9.64
CA ILE A 82 4.34 21.38 11.02
C ILE A 82 3.13 20.51 11.33
N ASN A 83 3.31 19.56 12.26
CA ASN A 83 2.23 18.69 12.70
C ASN A 83 1.16 19.50 13.48
N PRO A 84 -0.09 19.56 13.02
CA PRO A 84 -1.20 20.28 13.68
C PRO A 84 -1.48 19.81 15.11
N CYS A 85 -1.08 18.58 15.45
CA CYS A 85 -1.22 18.04 16.80
C CYS A 85 -0.25 18.66 17.81
N LEU A 86 0.81 19.35 17.36
CA LEU A 86 1.85 19.90 18.25
C LEU A 86 1.32 20.99 19.19
N ASN A 87 0.31 21.73 18.76
CA ASN A 87 -0.25 22.86 19.52
C ASN A 87 -1.49 22.46 20.34
N ARG A 88 -1.83 21.17 20.41
CA ARG A 88 -2.99 20.72 21.18
C ARG A 88 -2.63 20.71 22.66
N GLU A 89 -3.37 21.47 23.46
CA GLU A 89 -3.34 21.33 24.91
C GLU A 89 -4.08 20.04 25.28
N ILE A 90 -3.31 19.04 25.70
CA ILE A 90 -3.84 17.76 26.19
C ILE A 90 -3.50 17.70 27.67
N GLU A 91 -4.50 17.34 28.49
CA GLU A 91 -4.25 16.99 29.88
C GLU A 91 -3.32 15.77 29.94
N LYS A 92 -2.12 15.97 30.49
CA LYS A 92 -1.12 14.91 30.61
C LYS A 92 -1.52 13.99 31.77
N GLN A 93 -2.30 12.98 31.45
CA GLN A 93 -2.68 11.92 32.38
C GLN A 93 -2.21 10.57 31.85
N GLU A 94 -1.82 9.69 32.77
CA GLU A 94 -1.52 8.31 32.44
C GLU A 94 -2.76 7.65 31.81
N LEU A 95 -2.54 6.98 30.70
CA LEU A 95 -3.55 6.20 30.01
C LEU A 95 -3.22 4.71 30.13
N ILE A 96 -3.82 4.07 31.12
CA ILE A 96 -3.72 2.63 31.31
C ILE A 96 -4.35 1.93 30.11
N TYR A 97 -3.69 0.89 29.59
CA TYR A 97 -4.21 0.10 28.48
C TYR A 97 -5.54 -0.56 28.85
N ASP A 98 -6.48 -0.53 27.91
CA ASP A 98 -7.76 -1.23 27.99
C ASP A 98 -7.94 -2.07 26.71
N ASP A 99 -8.41 -3.31 26.87
CA ASP A 99 -8.66 -4.23 25.76
C ASP A 99 -9.70 -3.67 24.77
N ASP A 100 -10.60 -2.81 25.23
CA ASP A 100 -11.61 -2.16 24.39
C ASP A 100 -11.02 -1.11 23.43
N PHE A 101 -9.78 -0.65 23.65
CA PHE A 101 -9.15 0.35 22.78
C PHE A 101 -9.02 -0.13 21.34
N LEU A 102 -8.71 -1.42 21.12
CA LEU A 102 -8.61 -1.94 19.77
C LEU A 102 -9.95 -1.87 19.03
N ASN A 103 -11.06 -2.20 19.70
CA ASN A 103 -12.40 -2.13 19.12
C ASN A 103 -12.77 -0.68 18.80
N LEU A 104 -12.47 0.25 19.71
CA LEU A 104 -12.70 1.68 19.51
C LEU A 104 -11.91 2.22 18.31
N VAL A 105 -10.64 1.82 18.17
CA VAL A 105 -9.78 2.20 17.05
C VAL A 105 -10.34 1.69 15.73
N LYS A 106 -10.69 0.40 15.64
CA LYS A 106 -11.27 -0.18 14.42
C LYS A 106 -12.60 0.48 14.05
N LEU A 107 -13.46 0.74 15.03
CA LEU A 107 -14.72 1.45 14.80
C LEU A 107 -14.47 2.87 14.25
N LYS A 108 -13.50 3.59 14.81
CA LYS A 108 -13.17 4.94 14.33
C LYS A 108 -12.63 4.94 12.90
N LEU A 109 -11.82 3.94 12.53
CA LEU A 109 -11.37 3.76 11.14
C LEU A 109 -12.53 3.52 10.19
N PHE A 110 -13.49 2.68 10.59
CA PHE A 110 -14.70 2.42 9.81
C PHE A 110 -15.61 3.67 9.68
N GLU A 111 -15.79 4.44 10.76
CA GLU A 111 -16.49 5.74 10.70
C GLU A 111 -15.81 6.72 9.74
N ASN A 112 -14.49 6.58 9.56
CA ASN A 112 -13.69 7.39 8.64
C ASN A 112 -13.40 6.71 7.30
N ALA A 113 -14.13 5.63 6.94
CA ALA A 113 -13.87 4.83 5.74
C ALA A 113 -13.78 5.63 4.44
N ALA A 114 -14.50 6.74 4.33
CA ALA A 114 -14.45 7.64 3.17
C ALA A 114 -13.06 8.30 2.97
N PHE A 115 -12.28 8.44 4.04
CA PHE A 115 -10.96 9.06 4.06
C PHE A 115 -9.83 8.04 4.27
N THR A 116 -10.09 6.96 5.00
CA THR A 116 -9.09 5.92 5.28
C THR A 116 -9.10 4.82 4.22
N GLY A 117 -10.18 4.67 3.45
CA GLY A 117 -10.37 3.55 2.52
C GLY A 117 -10.68 2.21 3.20
N THR A 118 -10.76 2.17 4.53
CA THR A 118 -10.99 0.93 5.31
C THR A 118 -12.47 0.58 5.32
N ARG A 119 -12.90 -0.31 4.43
CA ARG A 119 -14.34 -0.61 4.20
C ARG A 119 -14.92 -1.68 5.12
N GLU A 120 -14.10 -2.56 5.69
CA GLU A 120 -14.54 -3.69 6.50
C GLU A 120 -13.70 -3.78 7.78
N ILE A 121 -14.35 -3.84 8.95
CA ILE A 121 -13.66 -3.88 10.25
C ILE A 121 -12.84 -5.16 10.41
N GLU A 122 -13.35 -6.26 9.86
CA GLU A 122 -12.77 -7.60 9.90
C GLU A 122 -11.46 -7.68 9.11
N SER A 123 -11.31 -6.84 8.08
CA SER A 123 -10.10 -6.77 7.28
C SER A 123 -8.94 -6.04 7.96
N LEU A 124 -9.20 -5.33 9.06
CA LEU A 124 -8.17 -4.61 9.83
C LEU A 124 -7.43 -5.57 10.77
N THR A 125 -6.29 -6.09 10.29
CA THR A 125 -5.37 -6.92 11.09
C THR A 125 -4.38 -6.03 11.84
N LEU A 126 -4.30 -6.20 13.16
CA LEU A 126 -3.37 -5.46 14.01
C LEU A 126 -1.97 -6.06 13.90
N ALA A 127 -0.99 -5.24 13.50
CA ALA A 127 0.41 -5.64 13.46
C ALA A 127 1.10 -5.38 14.82
N GLU A 128 0.84 -4.21 15.42
CA GLU A 128 1.58 -3.75 16.60
C GLU A 128 0.75 -2.81 17.47
N ILE A 129 0.93 -2.90 18.80
CA ILE A 129 0.50 -1.90 19.78
C ILE A 129 1.73 -1.40 20.53
N THR A 130 1.93 -0.09 20.60
CA THR A 130 3.02 0.54 21.34
C THR A 130 2.50 1.67 22.23
N SER A 131 3.04 1.79 23.44
CA SER A 131 2.81 2.98 24.27
C SER A 131 3.63 4.15 23.73
N LEU A 132 3.05 5.34 23.78
CA LEU A 132 3.77 6.60 23.58
C LEU A 132 3.85 7.28 24.93
N ASP A 133 4.98 7.08 25.58
CA ASP A 133 5.23 7.58 26.93
C ASP A 133 5.53 9.09 26.90
N GLY A 134 5.14 9.76 27.97
CA GLY A 134 5.49 11.15 28.18
C GLY A 134 5.48 11.52 29.66
N CYS A 135 6.09 12.65 29.96
CA CYS A 135 6.17 13.14 31.33
C CYS A 135 4.86 13.77 31.78
N THR A 136 4.26 13.25 32.87
CA THR A 136 3.19 13.93 33.60
C THR A 136 3.77 14.96 34.57
N ILE A 137 4.92 14.64 35.16
CA ILE A 137 5.78 15.55 35.92
C ILE A 137 7.14 15.57 35.22
N CYS A 138 7.49 16.70 34.59
CA CYS A 138 8.67 16.81 33.72
C CYS A 138 9.90 17.39 34.43
N GLU A 139 9.74 17.97 35.62
CA GLU A 139 10.79 18.66 36.38
C GLU A 139 10.65 18.36 37.89
N GLY A 140 11.77 18.45 38.62
CA GLY A 140 11.82 18.23 40.06
C GLY A 140 12.30 16.82 40.47
N PRO A 141 12.24 16.47 41.76
CA PRO A 141 12.70 15.17 42.26
C PRO A 141 11.78 14.00 41.89
N ASP A 142 10.50 14.28 41.59
CA ASP A 142 9.46 13.29 41.34
C ASP A 142 9.08 13.22 39.85
N ILE A 143 10.09 13.21 38.96
CA ILE A 143 9.86 13.06 37.52
C ILE A 143 9.11 11.75 37.26
N ASN A 144 8.00 11.84 36.53
CA ASN A 144 7.14 10.70 36.24
C ASN A 144 6.90 10.59 34.74
N ASN A 145 7.33 9.46 34.17
CA ASN A 145 7.17 9.13 32.76
C ASN A 145 6.27 7.90 32.63
N VAL A 146 5.14 8.06 31.95
CA VAL A 146 4.07 7.06 31.88
C VAL A 146 3.43 7.06 30.48
N PRO A 147 2.74 5.99 30.08
CA PRO A 147 1.99 5.97 28.83
C PRO A 147 0.96 7.11 28.81
N LEU A 148 1.11 8.06 27.87
CA LEU A 148 0.10 9.10 27.66
C LEU A 148 -0.82 8.78 26.49
N GLN A 149 -0.36 7.94 25.57
CA GLN A 149 -1.10 7.54 24.37
C GLN A 149 -0.77 6.09 24.00
N TRP A 150 -1.67 5.47 23.26
CA TRP A 150 -1.44 4.18 22.62
C TRP A 150 -1.45 4.34 21.11
N LYS A 151 -0.45 3.76 20.45
CA LYS A 151 -0.32 3.69 19.00
C LYS A 151 -0.66 2.28 18.53
N PHE A 152 -1.60 2.19 17.60
CA PHE A 152 -2.05 0.98 16.94
C PHE A 152 -1.59 1.03 15.49
N THR A 153 -0.79 0.05 15.07
CA THR A 153 -0.34 -0.10 13.68
C THR A 153 -1.05 -1.30 13.06
N PHE A 154 -1.77 -1.08 11.97
CA PHE A 154 -2.44 -2.14 11.20
C PHE A 154 -1.56 -2.59 10.03
N GLU A 155 -1.69 -3.87 9.68
CA GLU A 155 -1.03 -4.43 8.50
C GLU A 155 -1.47 -3.71 7.21
N PRO A 156 -0.64 -3.74 6.15
CA PRO A 156 -1.03 -3.22 4.84
C PRO A 156 -2.31 -3.87 4.30
N GLN A 157 -3.05 -3.14 3.48
CA GLN A 157 -4.16 -3.66 2.70
C GLN A 157 -3.72 -4.88 1.87
N GLN A 158 -4.58 -5.89 1.82
CA GLN A 158 -4.40 -7.05 0.95
C GLN A 158 -5.60 -7.23 0.02
N VAL A 159 -5.33 -7.56 -1.23
CA VAL A 159 -6.34 -7.89 -2.25
C VAL A 159 -5.95 -9.21 -2.89
N ASN A 160 -6.81 -10.22 -2.76
CA ASN A 160 -6.54 -11.58 -3.24
C ASN A 160 -5.21 -12.16 -2.70
N GLY A 161 -4.84 -11.84 -1.46
CA GLY A 161 -3.58 -12.25 -0.84
C GLY A 161 -2.33 -11.51 -1.34
N ILE A 162 -2.50 -10.49 -2.17
CA ILE A 162 -1.41 -9.63 -2.67
C ILE A 162 -1.43 -8.32 -1.87
N ILE A 163 -0.27 -7.93 -1.35
CA ILE A 163 -0.10 -6.71 -0.57
C ILE A 163 -0.22 -5.48 -1.46
N VAL A 164 -0.91 -4.46 -0.98
CA VAL A 164 -0.88 -3.10 -1.52
C VAL A 164 0.15 -2.29 -0.75
N SER A 165 1.25 -1.95 -1.40
CA SER A 165 2.40 -1.30 -0.78
C SER A 165 2.03 0.09 -0.24
N GLY A 166 2.57 0.43 0.94
CA GLY A 166 2.43 1.76 1.54
C GLY A 166 1.03 2.08 2.08
N THR A 167 0.24 1.06 2.42
CA THR A 167 -1.15 1.20 2.91
C THR A 167 -1.33 0.84 4.39
N GLU A 168 -0.24 0.81 5.16
CA GLU A 168 -0.31 0.67 6.61
C GLU A 168 -1.10 1.83 7.20
N VAL A 169 -1.98 1.53 8.16
CA VAL A 169 -2.76 2.54 8.88
C VAL A 169 -2.29 2.58 10.33
N VAL A 170 -1.96 3.78 10.81
CA VAL A 170 -1.54 4.03 12.18
C VAL A 170 -2.56 4.92 12.86
N VAL A 171 -3.00 4.51 14.04
CA VAL A 171 -3.96 5.27 14.85
C VAL A 171 -3.36 5.54 16.23
N CYS A 172 -3.47 6.78 16.70
CA CYS A 172 -3.10 7.12 18.07
C CYS A 172 -4.35 7.50 18.87
N LEU A 173 -4.40 7.00 20.10
CA LEU A 173 -5.44 7.26 21.08
C LEU A 173 -4.82 7.89 22.32
N ASP A 174 -5.39 8.99 22.80
CA ASP A 174 -5.09 9.57 24.11
C ASP A 174 -6.32 9.50 25.03
N SER A 175 -6.23 10.12 26.20
CA SER A 175 -7.30 10.13 27.20
C SER A 175 -8.60 10.82 26.75
N ASN A 176 -8.58 11.60 25.66
CA ASN A 176 -9.76 12.18 25.03
C ASN A 176 -10.27 11.35 23.85
N GLY A 177 -9.66 10.19 23.58
CA GLY A 177 -9.99 9.28 22.49
C GLY A 177 -9.01 9.36 21.32
N ILE A 178 -9.48 8.97 20.13
CA ILE A 178 -8.65 8.93 18.92
C ILE A 178 -8.23 10.34 18.53
N ASN A 179 -6.92 10.58 18.46
CA ASN A 179 -6.36 11.89 18.16
C ASN A 179 -5.66 11.95 16.80
N ARG A 180 -5.21 10.82 16.24
CA ARG A 180 -4.50 10.77 14.96
C ARG A 180 -4.85 9.52 14.18
N ILE A 181 -5.01 9.69 12.87
CA ILE A 181 -5.08 8.61 11.89
C ILE A 181 -4.10 8.95 10.76
N TRP A 182 -3.16 8.05 10.48
CA TRP A 182 -2.15 8.20 9.42
C TRP A 182 -2.17 6.99 8.51
N GLY A 183 -2.00 7.24 7.20
CA GLY A 183 -2.08 6.19 6.19
C GLY A 183 -3.51 5.90 5.78
N ASN A 184 -3.64 5.20 4.66
CA ASN A 184 -4.91 4.92 4.01
C ASN A 184 -4.78 3.68 3.14
N TRP A 185 -5.91 3.08 2.82
CA TRP A 185 -6.06 2.07 1.80
C TRP A 185 -6.47 2.71 0.48
N TYR A 186 -6.21 2.01 -0.62
CA TYR A 186 -6.59 2.45 -1.95
C TYR A 186 -7.76 1.63 -2.49
N PRO A 187 -8.62 2.22 -3.35
CA PRO A 187 -9.42 1.41 -4.26
C PRO A 187 -8.46 0.63 -5.18
N VAL A 188 -8.63 -0.69 -5.23
CA VAL A 188 -7.79 -1.58 -6.04
C VAL A 188 -8.70 -2.50 -6.84
N VAL A 189 -8.36 -2.66 -8.11
CA VAL A 189 -8.98 -3.63 -9.02
C VAL A 189 -7.88 -4.59 -9.46
N ASP A 190 -8.11 -5.89 -9.26
CA ASP A 190 -7.20 -6.91 -9.80
C ASP A 190 -7.54 -7.13 -11.28
N PRO A 191 -6.59 -6.97 -12.21
CA PRO A 191 -6.83 -7.30 -13.62
C PRO A 191 -7.16 -8.79 -13.81
N GLY A 192 -6.80 -9.67 -12.87
CA GLY A 192 -7.14 -11.10 -12.91
C GLY A 192 -6.18 -11.95 -13.76
N PHE A 193 -5.24 -11.33 -14.46
CA PHE A 193 -4.21 -11.99 -15.25
C PHE A 193 -2.86 -11.28 -15.13
N ILE A 194 -1.81 -11.93 -15.62
CA ILE A 194 -0.44 -11.42 -15.73
C ILE A 194 0.03 -11.76 -17.14
N GLU A 195 0.37 -10.74 -17.94
CA GLU A 195 0.91 -10.93 -19.29
C GLU A 195 2.44 -10.92 -19.29
N PHE A 196 3.04 -10.12 -18.41
CA PHE A 196 4.49 -10.03 -18.25
C PHE A 196 4.95 -10.77 -17.00
N GLY A 197 5.61 -11.91 -17.19
CA GLY A 197 6.00 -12.82 -16.13
C GLY A 197 7.24 -12.39 -15.34
N SER A 198 7.38 -12.92 -14.13
CA SER A 198 8.52 -12.64 -13.24
C SER A 198 9.88 -12.98 -13.86
N SER A 199 9.96 -14.05 -14.65
CA SER A 199 11.19 -14.45 -15.35
C SER A 199 11.57 -13.47 -16.46
N GLU A 200 10.59 -12.84 -17.12
CA GLU A 200 10.81 -11.82 -18.13
C GLU A 200 11.25 -10.51 -17.48
N ALA A 201 10.63 -10.11 -16.36
CA ALA A 201 11.06 -8.96 -15.56
C ALA A 201 12.50 -9.09 -15.07
N LYS A 202 12.92 -10.29 -14.63
CA LYS A 202 14.31 -10.53 -14.25
C LYS A 202 15.29 -10.40 -15.42
N LYS A 203 14.90 -10.83 -16.62
CA LYS A 203 15.76 -10.74 -17.81
C LYS A 203 15.83 -9.32 -18.37
N SER A 204 14.72 -8.58 -18.35
CA SER A 204 14.61 -7.24 -18.96
C SER A 204 15.47 -6.20 -18.25
N VAL A 205 15.80 -6.40 -16.97
CA VAL A 205 16.63 -5.48 -16.21
C VAL A 205 18.13 -5.62 -16.51
N VAL A 206 18.57 -6.76 -17.05
CA VAL A 206 20.01 -7.00 -17.29
C VAL A 206 20.48 -6.08 -18.41
N GLY A 207 21.56 -5.33 -18.16
CA GLY A 207 22.07 -4.26 -19.01
C GLY A 207 21.42 -2.90 -18.76
N MET A 208 20.40 -2.80 -17.91
CA MET A 208 19.83 -1.52 -17.51
C MET A 208 20.84 -0.75 -16.64
N LYS A 209 20.90 0.57 -16.84
CA LYS A 209 21.77 1.47 -16.06
C LYS A 209 20.97 2.19 -14.99
N VAL A 210 21.40 2.05 -13.74
CA VAL A 210 20.86 2.77 -12.59
C VAL A 210 21.90 3.73 -12.02
N ARG A 211 21.43 4.81 -11.41
CA ARG A 211 22.29 5.86 -10.87
C ARG A 211 21.93 6.17 -9.42
N TYR A 212 22.92 6.56 -8.64
CA TYR A 212 22.71 7.11 -7.30
C TYR A 212 23.77 8.16 -6.98
N ALA A 213 23.43 9.11 -6.12
CA ALA A 213 24.38 10.03 -5.52
C ALA A 213 24.74 9.53 -4.11
N ASN A 214 26.00 9.60 -3.72
CA ASN A 214 26.40 9.39 -2.33
C ASN A 214 26.18 10.67 -1.49
N GLU A 215 26.54 10.61 -0.20
CA GLU A 215 26.43 11.74 0.74
C GLU A 215 27.22 12.99 0.31
N THR A 216 28.24 12.84 -0.55
CA THR A 216 29.03 13.95 -1.09
C THR A 216 28.54 14.41 -2.47
N ASN A 217 27.33 14.05 -2.88
CA ASN A 217 26.75 14.33 -4.21
C ASN A 217 27.56 13.79 -5.40
N GLN A 218 28.44 12.80 -5.17
CA GLN A 218 29.12 12.12 -6.26
C GLN A 218 28.16 11.12 -6.90
N ILE A 219 27.96 11.24 -8.20
CA ILE A 219 27.07 10.37 -8.98
C ILE A 219 27.83 9.10 -9.38
N PHE A 220 27.24 7.96 -9.06
CA PHE A 220 27.68 6.65 -9.49
C PHE A 220 26.66 6.08 -10.49
N GLU A 221 27.15 5.42 -11.53
CA GLU A 221 26.35 4.66 -12.49
C GLU A 221 26.73 3.19 -12.36
N GLN A 222 25.73 2.32 -12.26
CA GLN A 222 25.87 0.87 -12.23
C GLN A 222 25.06 0.28 -13.37
N GLU A 223 25.68 -0.61 -14.15
CA GLU A 223 24.97 -1.48 -15.07
C GLU A 223 24.56 -2.76 -14.34
N ILE A 224 23.29 -3.14 -14.49
CA ILE A 224 22.73 -4.30 -13.79
C ILE A 224 23.13 -5.57 -14.54
N THR A 225 23.84 -6.45 -13.84
CA THR A 225 24.14 -7.83 -14.27
C THR A 225 23.32 -8.85 -13.46
N GLU A 226 23.33 -10.11 -13.88
CA GLU A 226 22.62 -11.19 -13.18
C GLU A 226 23.05 -11.33 -11.71
N ASP A 227 24.32 -11.08 -11.39
CA ASP A 227 24.87 -11.15 -10.03
C ASP A 227 24.27 -10.12 -9.06
N HIS A 228 23.66 -9.06 -9.58
CA HIS A 228 22.99 -8.05 -8.76
C HIS A 228 21.55 -8.44 -8.39
N ILE A 229 21.02 -9.55 -8.94
CA ILE A 229 19.63 -9.98 -8.79
C ILE A 229 19.58 -11.29 -8.00
N PHE A 230 19.46 -11.18 -6.68
CA PHE A 230 19.58 -12.30 -5.75
C PHE A 230 18.24 -12.95 -5.36
N GLU A 231 17.12 -12.24 -5.51
CA GLU A 231 15.78 -12.72 -5.19
C GLU A 231 14.87 -12.81 -6.43
N ALA A 232 13.79 -13.58 -6.32
CA ALA A 232 12.72 -13.55 -7.30
C ALA A 232 11.93 -12.22 -7.18
N PRO A 233 11.40 -11.67 -8.29
CA PRO A 233 10.55 -10.49 -8.20
C PRO A 233 9.33 -10.74 -7.31
N GLU A 234 8.98 -9.77 -6.47
CA GLU A 234 7.82 -9.82 -5.59
C GLU A 234 6.59 -9.25 -6.30
N LEU A 235 5.43 -9.89 -6.14
CA LEU A 235 4.17 -9.40 -6.69
C LEU A 235 3.47 -8.51 -5.67
N MET A 236 3.20 -7.25 -6.02
CA MET A 236 2.49 -6.30 -5.15
C MET A 236 1.60 -5.36 -5.96
N TYR A 237 0.66 -4.69 -5.30
CA TYR A 237 0.05 -3.48 -5.83
C TYR A 237 0.85 -2.25 -5.35
N VAL A 238 1.08 -1.29 -6.23
CA VAL A 238 1.85 -0.08 -5.94
C VAL A 238 1.13 1.13 -6.53
N ALA A 239 1.06 2.21 -5.75
CA ALA A 239 0.57 3.50 -6.21
C ALA A 239 1.71 4.27 -6.90
N VAL A 240 1.55 4.55 -8.18
CA VAL A 240 2.53 5.27 -9.02
C VAL A 240 2.00 6.68 -9.27
N ASN A 241 2.83 7.69 -9.01
CA ASN A 241 2.47 9.08 -9.29
C ASN A 241 2.57 9.36 -10.79
N VAL A 242 1.50 9.94 -11.33
CA VAL A 242 1.44 10.49 -12.69
C VAL A 242 1.06 11.97 -12.62
N ASP A 243 1.21 12.71 -13.72
CA ASP A 243 1.01 14.17 -13.73
C ASP A 243 -0.34 14.60 -13.13
N ALA A 244 -1.40 13.86 -13.44
CA ALA A 244 -2.78 14.17 -13.05
C ALA A 244 -3.23 13.51 -11.72
N GLY A 245 -2.44 12.59 -11.14
CA GLY A 245 -2.91 11.82 -9.98
C GLY A 245 -2.04 10.62 -9.60
N LEU A 246 -2.69 9.59 -9.08
CA LEU A 246 -2.10 8.28 -8.80
C LEU A 246 -2.73 7.21 -9.67
N GLU A 247 -1.93 6.26 -10.13
CA GLU A 247 -2.40 5.01 -10.71
C GLU A 247 -2.00 3.83 -9.82
N ILE A 248 -2.94 2.93 -9.53
CA ILE A 248 -2.66 1.73 -8.74
C ILE A 248 -2.40 0.56 -9.67
N HIS A 249 -1.15 0.11 -9.70
CA HIS A 249 -0.69 -0.94 -10.60
C HIS A 249 -0.36 -2.23 -9.84
N LYS A 250 -0.70 -3.37 -10.43
CA LYS A 250 -0.16 -4.68 -10.08
C LYS A 250 1.20 -4.83 -10.75
N VAL A 251 2.25 -4.96 -9.94
CA VAL A 251 3.64 -4.89 -10.40
C VAL A 251 4.50 -6.04 -9.89
N TRP A 252 5.54 -6.34 -10.66
CA TRP A 252 6.71 -7.06 -10.16
C TRP A 252 7.70 -6.05 -9.57
N ILE A 253 8.12 -6.27 -8.33
CA ILE A 253 9.18 -5.51 -7.68
C ILE A 253 10.46 -6.32 -7.73
N LEU A 254 11.43 -5.84 -8.49
CA LEU A 254 12.76 -6.43 -8.56
C LEU A 254 13.72 -5.66 -7.66
N LYS A 255 14.32 -6.36 -6.69
CA LYS A 255 15.34 -5.81 -5.79
C LYS A 255 16.73 -5.96 -6.42
N VAL A 256 17.48 -4.86 -6.50
CA VAL A 256 18.80 -4.82 -7.12
C VAL A 256 19.85 -4.43 -6.10
N LEU A 257 20.89 -5.26 -6.00
CA LEU A 257 22.03 -5.02 -5.12
C LEU A 257 22.96 -3.93 -5.67
N GLN A 258 23.54 -3.16 -4.76
CA GLN A 258 24.68 -2.31 -5.10
C GLN A 258 25.91 -3.18 -5.42
N HIS A 259 26.66 -2.76 -6.44
CA HIS A 259 27.85 -3.44 -6.92
C HIS A 259 28.82 -3.78 -5.79
N ASN A 260 29.23 -5.06 -5.73
CA ASN A 260 30.12 -5.62 -4.71
C ASN A 260 29.61 -5.51 -3.26
N THR A 261 28.30 -5.45 -3.06
CA THR A 261 27.68 -5.45 -1.73
C THR A 261 26.51 -6.42 -1.66
N SER A 262 26.09 -6.77 -0.45
CA SER A 262 24.82 -7.47 -0.19
C SER A 262 23.67 -6.50 0.11
N GLN A 263 23.85 -5.20 -0.13
CA GLN A 263 22.84 -4.19 0.16
C GLN A 263 21.92 -3.99 -1.04
N ILE A 264 20.62 -4.19 -0.84
CA ILE A 264 19.61 -3.75 -1.81
C ILE A 264 19.66 -2.22 -1.88
N ARG A 265 19.86 -1.70 -3.08
CA ARG A 265 19.98 -0.26 -3.30
C ARG A 265 18.89 0.29 -4.19
N TRP A 266 18.30 -0.54 -5.06
CA TRP A 266 17.15 -0.14 -5.87
C TRP A 266 16.05 -1.17 -5.85
N ASN A 267 14.81 -0.67 -5.93
CA ASN A 267 13.65 -1.43 -6.31
C ASN A 267 13.19 -0.95 -7.69
N ILE A 268 13.00 -1.87 -8.64
CA ILE A 268 12.50 -1.58 -9.99
C ILE A 268 11.12 -2.20 -10.13
N PHE A 269 10.16 -1.39 -10.55
CA PHE A 269 8.74 -1.74 -10.59
C PHE A 269 8.32 -1.95 -12.03
N PHE A 270 7.94 -3.18 -12.38
CA PHE A 270 7.47 -3.53 -13.72
C PHE A 270 5.97 -3.75 -13.72
N SER A 271 5.26 -3.17 -14.70
CA SER A 271 3.86 -3.51 -14.95
C SER A 271 3.72 -5.00 -15.25
N THR A 272 2.82 -5.69 -14.55
CA THR A 272 2.51 -7.10 -14.85
C THR A 272 1.70 -7.29 -16.14
N ILE A 273 1.22 -6.19 -16.73
CA ILE A 273 0.45 -6.19 -17.98
C ILE A 273 1.36 -5.80 -19.15
N THR A 274 1.99 -4.63 -19.10
CA THR A 274 2.75 -4.11 -20.26
C THR A 274 4.23 -4.50 -20.24
N GLY A 275 4.77 -4.90 -19.09
CA GLY A 275 6.20 -5.10 -18.89
C GLY A 275 7.04 -3.82 -18.83
N GLU A 276 6.39 -2.64 -18.88
CA GLU A 276 7.07 -1.36 -18.76
C GLU A 276 7.60 -1.14 -17.34
N VAL A 277 8.76 -0.46 -17.24
CA VAL A 277 9.28 0.04 -15.97
C VAL A 277 8.48 1.27 -15.56
N LEU A 278 7.68 1.15 -14.51
CA LEU A 278 6.85 2.23 -13.99
C LEU A 278 7.64 3.16 -13.07
N GLU A 279 8.55 2.60 -12.27
CA GLU A 279 9.37 3.36 -11.33
C GLU A 279 10.71 2.65 -11.08
N VAL A 280 11.74 3.44 -10.80
CA VAL A 280 13.02 2.97 -10.24
C VAL A 280 13.27 3.74 -8.95
N LYS A 281 13.10 3.07 -7.81
CA LYS A 281 13.22 3.70 -6.49
C LYS A 281 14.57 3.38 -5.86
N LEU A 282 15.31 4.42 -5.49
CA LEU A 282 16.52 4.33 -4.69
C LEU A 282 16.14 4.14 -3.20
N LEU A 283 16.84 3.24 -2.50
CA LEU A 283 16.70 2.96 -1.07
C LEU A 283 17.81 3.61 -0.22
#